data_AF-A0A3S0BBG1-F1
#
_entry.id   AF-A0A3S0BBG1-F1
#
_cell.length_a   1.000
_cell.length_b   1.000
_cell.length_c   1.000
_cell.angle_alpha   90.00
_cell.angle_beta   90.00
_cell.angle_gamma   90.00
#
_symmetry.space_group_name_H-M   'P 1'
#
loop_
_entity.id
_entity.type
_entity.pdbx_description
1 polymer ?
#
loop_
_entity_poly.entity_id
_entity_poly.type
_entity_poly.pdbx_seq_one_letter_code
_entity_poly.pdbx_strand_id
1 'polypeptide(L)'
;RLDALIAADGLASELLRSASVAKARDELERFGAEKIASSAKKGCAPLQHAFFDSIGLLLGLAAELAPAFDLRLQYTLAELLRYIETELPKRKHERQQMSFDDLLHKVWQATRGEQGAHFTAFIRSRYRAALIDEFQDTDPVQCGIFEAAYAGTGLPLFFVGDPKQAIYSFRGADIHAYLAARRGVDRSATLDTN
;
A
#
# COMPACT_ATOMS: atom_id res chain seq x y z
N ARG A 1 7.97 22.09 -2.84
CA ARG A 1 9.33 21.49 -2.81
C ARG A 1 9.39 20.58 -1.60
N LEU A 2 9.39 19.26 -1.81
CA LEU A 2 9.44 18.26 -0.74
C LEU A 2 10.59 18.52 0.24
N ASP A 3 11.71 19.08 -0.24
CA ASP A 3 12.87 19.44 0.58
C ASP A 3 12.54 20.40 1.73
N ALA A 4 11.59 21.33 1.54
CA ALA A 4 11.15 22.23 2.60
C ALA A 4 10.24 21.53 3.64
N LEU A 5 9.56 20.46 3.22
CA LEU A 5 8.71 19.63 4.09
C LEU A 5 9.55 18.64 4.91
N ILE A 6 10.63 18.12 4.32
CA ILE A 6 11.62 17.27 4.99
C ILE A 6 12.46 18.08 5.98
N ALA A 7 12.80 19.34 5.64
CA ALA A 7 13.48 20.25 6.56
C ALA A 7 12.57 20.75 7.70
N ALA A 8 11.25 20.68 7.54
CA ALA A 8 10.26 20.98 8.57
C ALA A 8 10.03 19.77 9.50
N ASP A 9 11.13 19.27 10.09
CA ASP A 9 11.14 18.15 11.05
C ASP A 9 10.22 18.40 12.26
N GLY A 10 9.96 19.68 12.57
CA GLY A 10 9.00 20.08 13.62
C GLY A 10 7.53 19.90 13.25
N LEU A 11 7.13 20.25 12.02
CA LEU A 11 5.72 20.29 11.62
C LEU A 11 5.15 18.89 11.38
N ALA A 12 5.93 18.01 10.74
CA ALA A 12 5.56 16.61 10.56
C ALA A 12 5.50 15.87 11.92
N SER A 13 6.44 16.16 12.83
CA SER A 13 6.45 15.60 14.19
C SER A 13 5.29 16.11 15.05
N GLU A 14 4.88 17.38 14.90
CA GLU A 14 3.69 17.94 15.55
C GLU A 14 2.37 17.39 14.97
N LEU A 15 2.28 17.25 13.65
CA LEU A 15 1.10 16.65 12.99
C LEU A 15 0.96 15.16 13.32
N LEU A 16 2.07 14.44 13.56
CA LEU A 16 2.07 13.04 14.00
C LEU A 16 1.79 12.88 15.51
N ARG A 17 1.90 13.94 16.32
CA ARG A 17 1.44 13.97 17.72
C ARG A 17 -0.09 14.10 17.85
N SER A 18 -0.84 13.97 16.75
CA SER A 18 -2.28 14.20 16.54
C SER A 18 -3.27 13.43 17.42
N ALA A 19 -2.83 12.82 18.51
CA ALA A 19 -3.73 12.43 19.59
C ALA A 19 -4.48 13.63 20.22
N SER A 20 -4.12 14.89 19.95
CA SER A 20 -4.72 16.07 20.60
C SER A 20 -5.64 16.95 19.74
N VAL A 21 -5.63 16.91 18.39
CA VAL A 21 -6.40 17.90 17.59
C VAL A 21 -7.89 17.57 17.53
N ALA A 22 -8.25 16.32 17.25
CA ALA A 22 -9.66 15.90 17.27
C ALA A 22 -10.26 16.05 18.69
N LYS A 23 -9.50 15.64 19.71
CA LYS A 23 -9.90 15.81 21.11
C LYS A 23 -10.07 17.28 21.50
N ALA A 24 -9.15 18.15 21.10
CA ALA A 24 -9.25 19.59 21.37
C ALA A 24 -10.45 20.22 20.66
N ARG A 25 -10.76 19.79 19.43
CA ARG A 25 -11.97 20.21 18.72
C ARG A 25 -13.23 19.83 19.51
N ASP A 26 -13.36 18.59 19.94
CA ASP A 26 -14.52 18.12 20.73
C ASP A 26 -14.69 18.89 22.05
N GLU A 27 -13.58 19.25 22.70
CA GLU A 27 -13.59 20.07 23.92
C GLU A 27 -14.02 21.51 23.63
N LEU A 28 -13.53 22.11 22.53
CA LEU A 28 -13.88 23.47 22.12
C LEU A 28 -15.33 23.59 21.65
N GLU A 29 -15.89 22.56 21.01
CA GLU A 29 -17.30 22.52 20.59
C GLU A 29 -18.26 22.74 21.77
N ARG A 30 -17.87 22.35 23.00
CA ARG A 30 -18.66 22.60 24.23
C ARG A 30 -18.79 24.07 24.58
N PHE A 31 -17.87 24.90 24.11
CA PHE A 31 -17.82 26.34 24.35
C PHE A 31 -18.31 27.15 23.14
N GLY A 32 -18.83 26.52 22.08
CA GLY A 32 -19.49 27.25 21.00
C GLY A 32 -20.78 27.93 21.49
N ALA A 33 -21.08 29.13 21.00
CA ALA A 33 -22.29 29.89 21.38
C ALA A 33 -23.58 29.07 21.23
N GLU A 34 -23.70 28.29 20.15
CA GLU A 34 -24.84 27.38 19.91
C GLU A 34 -24.93 26.26 20.97
N LYS A 35 -23.79 25.73 21.41
CA LYS A 35 -23.73 24.65 22.39
C LYS A 35 -24.05 25.14 23.80
N ILE A 36 -23.60 26.34 24.15
CA ILE A 36 -23.95 27.03 25.40
C ILE A 36 -25.45 27.38 25.42
N ALA A 37 -26.00 27.87 24.31
CA ALA A 37 -27.41 28.18 24.18
C ALA A 37 -28.31 26.93 24.33
N SER A 38 -27.95 25.84 23.68
CA SER A 38 -28.70 24.57 23.76
C SER A 38 -28.55 23.83 25.10
N SER A 39 -27.51 24.15 25.88
CA SER A 39 -27.27 23.55 27.20
C SER A 39 -27.81 24.38 28.37
N ALA A 40 -28.41 25.55 28.09
CA ALA A 40 -29.00 26.41 29.10
C ALA A 40 -30.25 25.77 29.75
N LYS A 41 -30.38 25.86 31.08
CA LYS A 41 -31.55 25.35 31.80
C LYS A 41 -32.82 26.11 31.39
N LYS A 42 -33.94 25.39 31.32
CA LYS A 42 -35.26 25.96 30.98
C LYS A 42 -35.59 27.14 31.90
N GLY A 43 -35.82 28.31 31.32
CA GLY A 43 -36.13 29.55 32.04
C GLY A 43 -34.91 30.41 32.41
N CYS A 44 -33.69 29.99 32.10
CA CYS A 44 -32.48 30.81 32.24
C CYS A 44 -32.03 31.36 30.88
N ALA A 45 -31.63 32.63 30.83
CA ALA A 45 -30.97 33.19 29.66
C ALA A 45 -29.60 32.51 29.47
N PRO A 46 -29.23 32.10 28.24
CA PRO A 46 -27.89 31.58 27.96
C PRO A 46 -26.80 32.56 28.36
N LEU A 47 -25.66 32.05 28.80
CA LEU A 47 -24.49 32.88 29.04
C LEU A 47 -23.98 33.45 27.71
N GLN A 48 -24.06 34.76 27.56
CA GLN A 48 -23.58 35.46 26.36
C GLN A 48 -22.23 36.10 26.66
N HIS A 49 -21.23 35.76 25.86
CA HIS A 49 -19.89 36.33 25.95
C HIS A 49 -19.19 36.21 24.59
N ALA A 50 -18.48 37.25 24.16
CA ALA A 50 -17.77 37.29 22.86
C ALA A 50 -16.78 36.12 22.64
N PHE A 51 -16.32 35.52 23.74
CA PHE A 51 -15.53 34.28 23.72
C PHE A 51 -16.27 33.14 23.00
N PHE A 52 -17.53 32.87 23.33
CA PHE A 52 -18.28 31.74 22.74
C PHE A 52 -18.59 31.94 21.25
N ASP A 53 -18.80 33.19 20.83
CA ASP A 53 -18.95 33.56 19.42
C ASP A 53 -17.63 33.37 18.66
N SER A 54 -16.51 33.74 19.30
CA SER A 54 -15.17 33.54 18.72
C SER A 54 -14.82 32.06 18.57
N ILE A 55 -15.23 31.20 19.52
CA ILE A 55 -15.08 29.74 19.40
C ILE A 55 -15.93 29.20 18.25
N GLY A 56 -17.18 29.65 18.11
CA GLY A 56 -18.05 29.27 16.99
C GLY A 56 -17.43 29.65 15.63
N LEU A 57 -16.91 30.88 15.52
CA LEU A 57 -16.21 31.34 14.32
C LEU A 57 -14.97 30.50 14.01
N LEU A 58 -14.14 30.21 15.03
CA LEU A 58 -12.95 29.38 14.88
C LEU A 58 -13.30 27.98 14.35
N LEU A 59 -14.32 27.33 14.93
CA LEU A 59 -14.77 25.99 14.51
C LEU A 59 -15.35 26.00 13.09
N GLY A 60 -16.09 27.04 12.72
CA GLY A 60 -16.62 27.23 11.37
C GLY A 60 -15.51 27.37 10.34
N LEU A 61 -14.55 28.27 10.58
CA LEU A 61 -13.38 28.47 9.71
C LEU A 61 -12.52 27.19 9.61
N ALA A 62 -12.35 26.47 10.72
CA ALA A 62 -11.62 25.20 10.72
C ALA A 62 -12.34 24.13 9.87
N ALA A 63 -13.67 24.06 9.94
CA ALA A 63 -14.47 23.15 9.13
C ALA A 63 -14.42 23.50 7.63
N GLU A 64 -14.44 24.79 7.29
CA GLU A 64 -14.29 25.26 5.90
C GLU A 64 -12.91 24.95 5.32
N LEU A 65 -11.85 25.03 6.14
CA LEU A 65 -10.49 24.74 5.70
C LEU A 65 -10.15 23.25 5.68
N ALA A 66 -10.85 22.41 6.43
CA ALA A 66 -10.54 20.98 6.56
C ALA A 66 -10.43 20.25 5.20
N PRO A 67 -11.36 20.39 4.25
CA PRO A 67 -11.23 19.75 2.93
C PRO A 67 -9.98 20.19 2.15
N ALA A 68 -9.56 21.45 2.30
CA ALA A 68 -8.35 21.95 1.64
C ALA A 68 -7.08 21.32 2.23
N PHE A 69 -7.04 21.13 3.56
CA PHE A 69 -5.96 20.41 4.22
C PHE A 69 -5.92 18.93 3.84
N ASP A 70 -7.08 18.26 3.78
CA ASP A 70 -7.17 16.86 3.34
C ASP A 70 -6.64 16.70 1.91
N LEU A 71 -7.06 17.56 0.99
CA LEU A 71 -6.58 17.55 -0.38
C LEU A 71 -5.07 17.83 -0.44
N ARG A 72 -4.58 18.77 0.37
CA ARG A 72 -3.14 19.07 0.46
C ARG A 72 -2.36 17.87 0.98
N LEU A 73 -2.87 17.15 1.97
CA LEU A 73 -2.23 15.94 2.50
C LEU A 73 -2.20 14.85 1.43
N GLN A 74 -3.32 14.57 0.78
CA GLN A 74 -3.40 13.60 -0.32
C GLN A 74 -2.41 13.92 -1.44
N TYR A 75 -2.36 15.18 -1.88
CA TYR A 75 -1.40 15.64 -2.88
C TYR A 75 0.05 15.45 -2.40
N THR A 76 0.35 15.80 -1.16
CA THR A 76 1.68 15.65 -0.58
C THR A 76 2.11 14.19 -0.51
N LEU A 77 1.20 13.29 -0.11
CA LEU A 77 1.44 11.85 -0.10
C LEU A 77 1.70 11.32 -1.51
N ALA A 78 0.92 11.75 -2.50
CA ALA A 78 1.15 11.39 -3.90
C ALA A 78 2.50 11.90 -4.44
N GLU A 79 2.89 13.13 -4.09
CA GLU A 79 4.23 13.64 -4.41
C GLU A 79 5.34 12.83 -3.75
N LEU A 80 5.18 12.47 -2.47
CA LEU A 80 6.13 11.66 -1.74
C LEU A 80 6.28 10.25 -2.34
N LEU A 81 5.17 9.61 -2.72
CA LEU A 81 5.21 8.30 -3.39
C LEU A 81 5.99 8.38 -4.70
N ARG A 82 5.71 9.35 -5.57
CA ARG A 82 6.46 9.56 -6.82
C ARG A 82 7.95 9.82 -6.59
N TYR A 83 8.26 10.60 -5.54
CA TYR A 83 9.64 10.86 -5.14
C TYR A 83 10.35 9.56 -4.71
N ILE A 84 9.72 8.76 -3.84
CA ILE A 84 10.26 7.48 -3.36
C ILE A 84 10.46 6.50 -4.52
N GLU A 85 9.50 6.39 -5.44
CA GLU A 85 9.59 5.52 -6.63
C GLU A 85 10.81 5.84 -7.50
N THR A 86 11.23 7.11 -7.55
CA THR A 86 12.37 7.55 -8.35
C THR A 86 13.69 7.46 -7.57
N GLU A 87 13.70 7.91 -6.32
CA GLU A 87 14.92 8.07 -5.53
C GLU A 87 15.38 6.78 -4.85
N LEU A 88 14.45 5.90 -4.44
CA LEU A 88 14.81 4.65 -3.78
C LEU A 88 15.65 3.74 -4.69
N PRO A 89 15.26 3.45 -5.96
CA PRO A 89 16.08 2.65 -6.86
C PRO A 89 17.45 3.28 -7.14
N LYS A 90 17.48 4.61 -7.33
CA LYS A 90 18.73 5.36 -7.57
C LYS A 90 19.70 5.21 -6.41
N ARG A 91 19.25 5.44 -5.18
CA ARG A 91 20.09 5.32 -3.97
C ARG A 91 20.52 3.88 -3.69
N LYS A 92 19.64 2.90 -3.93
CA LYS A 92 20.01 1.48 -3.88
C LYS A 92 21.13 1.17 -4.87
N HIS A 93 21.02 1.68 -6.10
CA HIS A 93 22.03 1.48 -7.14
C HIS A 93 23.38 2.12 -6.79
N GLU A 94 23.40 3.37 -6.34
CA GLU A 94 24.61 4.07 -5.89
C GLU A 94 25.32 3.34 -4.75
N ARG A 95 24.56 2.65 -3.89
CA ARG A 95 25.08 1.83 -2.78
C ARG A 95 25.34 0.38 -3.15
N GLN A 96 25.09 -0.02 -4.40
CA GLN A 96 25.17 -1.41 -4.86
C GLN A 96 24.35 -2.40 -4.01
N GLN A 97 23.20 -1.94 -3.50
CA GLN A 97 22.31 -2.74 -2.67
C GLN A 97 21.12 -3.26 -3.47
N MET A 98 20.68 -4.47 -3.12
CA MET A 98 19.48 -5.10 -3.67
C MET A 98 18.70 -5.79 -2.55
N SER A 99 17.38 -5.60 -2.54
CA SER A 99 16.48 -6.43 -1.74
C SER A 99 16.13 -7.73 -2.47
N PHE A 100 15.48 -8.65 -1.76
CA PHE A 100 14.94 -9.88 -2.36
C PHE A 100 13.88 -9.55 -3.43
N ASP A 101 13.02 -8.57 -3.18
CA ASP A 101 12.03 -8.12 -4.16
C ASP A 101 12.71 -7.55 -5.42
N ASP A 102 13.81 -6.80 -5.26
CA ASP A 102 14.55 -6.26 -6.40
C ASP A 102 15.12 -7.39 -7.28
N LEU A 103 15.59 -8.49 -6.67
CA LEU A 103 16.07 -9.66 -7.42
C LEU A 103 14.94 -10.27 -8.25
N LEU A 104 13.79 -10.49 -7.63
CA LEU A 104 12.64 -11.07 -8.30
C LEU A 104 12.14 -10.19 -9.44
N HIS A 105 11.96 -8.88 -9.19
CA HIS A 105 11.54 -7.93 -10.20
C HIS A 105 12.54 -7.81 -11.36
N LYS A 106 13.85 -7.88 -11.11
CA LYS A 106 14.86 -7.88 -12.18
C LYS A 106 14.79 -9.13 -13.03
N VAL A 107 14.57 -10.31 -12.43
CA VAL A 107 14.36 -11.55 -13.21
C VAL A 107 13.10 -11.42 -14.06
N TRP A 108 12.00 -10.95 -13.48
CA TRP A 108 10.76 -10.70 -14.20
C TRP A 108 10.96 -9.74 -15.39
N GLN A 109 11.61 -8.60 -15.16
CA GLN A 109 11.95 -7.65 -16.23
C GLN A 109 12.84 -8.28 -17.29
N ALA A 110 13.84 -9.07 -16.90
CA ALA A 110 14.72 -9.77 -17.83
C ALA A 110 13.97 -10.76 -18.73
N THR A 111 12.91 -11.43 -18.23
CA THR A 111 12.05 -12.29 -19.07
C THR A 111 11.22 -11.52 -20.10
N ARG A 112 10.99 -10.22 -19.89
CA ARG A 112 10.11 -9.37 -20.73
C ARG A 112 10.85 -8.35 -21.59
N GLY A 113 12.14 -8.14 -21.33
CA GLY A 113 12.98 -7.22 -22.09
C GLY A 113 13.27 -7.71 -23.51
N GLU A 114 14.01 -6.92 -24.27
CA GLU A 114 14.42 -7.23 -25.64
C GLU A 114 15.11 -8.61 -25.76
N GLN A 115 15.89 -8.99 -24.74
CA GLN A 115 16.60 -10.27 -24.68
C GLN A 115 15.81 -11.37 -23.93
N GLY A 116 14.53 -11.16 -23.64
CA GLY A 116 13.72 -12.06 -22.82
C GLY A 116 13.57 -13.46 -23.40
N ALA A 117 13.42 -13.58 -24.72
CA ALA A 117 13.37 -14.87 -25.39
C ALA A 117 14.68 -15.67 -25.21
N HIS A 118 15.83 -15.00 -25.32
CA HIS A 118 17.12 -15.62 -25.11
C HIS A 118 17.33 -16.01 -23.64
N PHE A 119 16.97 -15.12 -22.71
CA PHE A 119 17.09 -15.38 -21.27
C PHE A 119 16.22 -16.57 -20.82
N THR A 120 14.96 -16.63 -21.26
CA THR A 120 14.07 -17.74 -20.94
C THR A 120 14.52 -19.04 -21.62
N ALA A 121 15.07 -18.99 -22.84
CA ALA A 121 15.69 -20.15 -23.48
C ALA A 121 16.91 -20.67 -22.70
N PHE A 122 17.72 -19.76 -22.15
CA PHE A 122 18.83 -20.12 -21.26
C PHE A 122 18.34 -20.77 -19.96
N ILE A 123 17.27 -20.26 -19.34
CA ILE A 123 16.65 -20.90 -18.16
C ILE A 123 16.24 -22.34 -18.52
N ARG A 124 15.51 -22.52 -19.63
CA ARG A 124 15.02 -23.83 -20.09
C ARG A 124 16.13 -24.77 -20.55
N SER A 125 17.29 -24.27 -20.99
CA SER A 125 18.42 -25.13 -21.35
C SER A 125 19.04 -25.75 -20.11
N ARG A 126 19.02 -25.03 -18.98
CA ARG A 126 19.52 -25.50 -17.69
C ARG A 126 18.50 -26.30 -16.89
N TYR A 127 17.24 -25.87 -16.91
CA TYR A 127 16.14 -26.48 -16.17
C TYR A 127 15.08 -26.96 -17.16
N ARG A 128 15.07 -28.27 -17.44
CA ARG A 128 14.17 -28.87 -18.43
C ARG A 128 12.75 -29.10 -17.90
N ALA A 129 12.53 -28.91 -16.60
CA ALA A 129 11.23 -28.94 -15.93
C ALA A 129 11.29 -28.05 -14.69
N ALA A 130 10.14 -27.56 -14.24
CA ALA A 130 9.97 -26.82 -13.00
C ALA A 130 8.86 -27.43 -12.14
N LEU A 131 9.14 -27.59 -10.84
CA LEU A 131 8.19 -28.00 -9.82
C LEU A 131 8.16 -26.91 -8.75
N ILE A 132 7.01 -26.28 -8.59
CA ILE A 132 6.81 -25.19 -7.65
C ILE A 132 5.94 -25.71 -6.52
N ASP A 133 6.54 -25.90 -5.35
CA ASP A 133 5.86 -26.27 -4.12
C ASP A 133 5.32 -25.01 -3.40
N GLU A 134 4.39 -25.21 -2.47
CA GLU A 134 3.73 -24.14 -1.71
C GLU A 134 3.18 -23.00 -2.59
N PHE A 135 2.61 -23.37 -3.74
CA PHE A 135 2.19 -22.43 -4.76
C PHE A 135 1.11 -21.44 -4.28
N GLN A 136 0.36 -21.78 -3.22
CA GLN A 136 -0.62 -20.89 -2.61
C GLN A 136 0.01 -19.62 -1.99
N ASP A 137 1.31 -19.66 -1.67
CA ASP A 137 2.04 -18.55 -1.04
C ASP A 137 2.87 -17.74 -2.05
N THR A 138 2.62 -17.93 -3.36
CA THR A 138 3.29 -17.18 -4.43
C THR A 138 2.55 -15.89 -4.80
N ASP A 139 3.28 -14.98 -5.46
CA ASP A 139 2.78 -13.69 -5.93
C ASP A 139 2.71 -13.62 -7.47
N PRO A 140 2.02 -12.63 -8.06
CA PRO A 140 1.88 -12.50 -9.52
C PRO A 140 3.21 -12.37 -10.27
N VAL A 141 4.26 -11.81 -9.66
CA VAL A 141 5.58 -11.66 -10.28
C VAL A 141 6.26 -13.02 -10.40
N GLN A 142 6.23 -13.82 -9.34
CA GLN A 142 6.77 -15.19 -9.36
C GLN A 142 6.05 -16.05 -10.39
N CYS A 143 4.71 -16.02 -10.39
CA CYS A 143 3.90 -16.76 -11.36
C CYS A 143 4.26 -16.34 -12.80
N GLY A 144 4.34 -15.03 -13.03
CA GLY A 144 4.74 -14.48 -14.33
C GLY A 144 6.10 -15.02 -14.80
N ILE A 145 7.11 -15.08 -13.93
CA ILE A 145 8.44 -15.59 -14.31
C ILE A 145 8.35 -17.04 -14.80
N PHE A 146 7.61 -17.90 -14.10
CA PHE A 146 7.46 -19.30 -14.49
C PHE A 146 6.68 -19.45 -15.80
N GLU A 147 5.61 -18.68 -15.97
CA GLU A 147 4.85 -18.65 -17.22
C GLU A 147 5.72 -18.18 -18.40
N ALA A 148 6.43 -17.06 -18.26
CA ALA A 148 7.33 -16.56 -19.30
C ALA A 148 8.44 -17.56 -19.64
N ALA A 149 8.90 -18.32 -18.65
CA ALA A 149 9.95 -19.31 -18.85
C ALA A 149 9.43 -20.60 -19.51
N TYR A 150 8.22 -21.08 -19.24
CA TYR A 150 7.81 -22.45 -19.63
C TYR A 150 6.51 -22.54 -20.45
N ALA A 151 5.63 -21.54 -20.42
CA ALA A 151 4.33 -21.62 -21.09
C ALA A 151 4.49 -21.82 -22.61
N GLY A 152 3.68 -22.73 -23.18
CA GLY A 152 3.69 -23.03 -24.61
C GLY A 152 4.95 -23.74 -25.14
N THR A 153 5.91 -24.09 -24.28
CA THR A 153 7.18 -24.72 -24.70
C THR A 153 7.12 -26.25 -24.75
N GLY A 154 6.07 -26.85 -24.18
CA GLY A 154 5.93 -28.30 -24.01
C GLY A 154 6.83 -28.89 -22.92
N LEU A 155 7.63 -28.08 -22.23
CA LEU A 155 8.38 -28.52 -21.05
C LEU A 155 7.46 -28.58 -19.83
N PRO A 156 7.69 -29.53 -18.89
CA PRO A 156 6.83 -29.65 -17.71
C PRO A 156 6.98 -28.47 -16.75
N LEU A 157 5.84 -27.89 -16.36
CA LEU A 157 5.70 -26.94 -15.26
C LEU A 157 4.60 -27.45 -14.32
N PHE A 158 4.98 -27.76 -13.09
CA PHE A 158 4.07 -28.29 -12.07
C PHE A 158 3.92 -27.29 -10.93
N PHE A 159 2.68 -27.06 -10.53
CA PHE A 159 2.33 -26.28 -9.35
C PHE A 159 1.71 -27.21 -8.31
N VAL A 160 2.26 -27.19 -7.10
CA VAL A 160 1.80 -27.98 -5.95
C VAL A 160 1.48 -27.00 -4.83
N GLY A 161 0.33 -27.16 -4.19
CA GLY A 161 -0.09 -26.30 -3.09
C GLY A 161 -1.54 -26.54 -2.67
N ASP A 162 -1.90 -26.01 -1.50
CA ASP A 162 -3.26 -26.07 -0.94
C ASP A 162 -3.80 -24.66 -0.69
N PRO A 163 -4.84 -24.20 -1.40
CA PRO A 163 -5.39 -22.86 -1.20
C PRO A 163 -5.99 -22.67 0.19
N LYS A 164 -6.34 -23.75 0.91
CA LYS A 164 -6.81 -23.67 2.31
C LYS A 164 -5.68 -23.28 3.29
N GLN A 165 -4.42 -23.41 2.88
CA GLN A 165 -3.25 -23.09 3.69
C GLN A 165 -2.63 -21.73 3.35
N ALA A 166 -3.25 -20.93 2.47
CA ALA A 166 -2.74 -19.62 2.09
C ALA A 166 -2.87 -18.61 3.24
N ILE A 167 -1.83 -18.50 4.07
CA ILE A 167 -1.82 -17.65 5.28
C ILE A 167 -0.83 -16.48 5.19
N TYR A 168 -0.05 -16.37 4.12
CA TYR A 168 1.01 -15.36 3.95
C TYR A 168 0.60 -14.12 3.14
N SER A 169 -0.69 -13.76 3.10
CA SER A 169 -1.17 -12.57 2.38
C SER A 169 -0.51 -11.26 2.84
N PHE A 170 -0.12 -11.17 4.12
CA PHE A 170 0.62 -10.04 4.68
C PHE A 170 2.04 -9.87 4.10
N ARG A 171 2.58 -10.89 3.41
CA ARG A 171 3.87 -10.84 2.69
C ARG A 171 3.71 -10.63 1.18
N GLY A 172 2.49 -10.38 0.70
CA GLY A 172 2.23 -10.15 -0.73
C GLY A 172 1.88 -11.42 -1.52
N ALA A 173 1.76 -12.58 -0.85
CA ALA A 173 1.17 -13.77 -1.48
C ALA A 173 -0.26 -13.45 -1.92
N ASP A 174 -0.61 -13.82 -3.15
CA ASP A 174 -1.89 -13.50 -3.75
C ASP A 174 -2.64 -14.78 -4.16
N ILE A 175 -3.69 -15.11 -3.40
CA ILE A 175 -4.58 -16.22 -3.72
C ILE A 175 -5.24 -16.05 -5.09
N HIS A 176 -5.40 -14.83 -5.59
CA HIS A 176 -5.92 -14.60 -6.95
C HIS A 176 -4.91 -15.03 -8.02
N ALA A 177 -3.61 -14.88 -7.78
CA ALA A 177 -2.56 -15.40 -8.67
C ALA A 177 -2.63 -16.93 -8.74
N TYR A 178 -2.76 -17.61 -7.60
CA TYR A 178 -3.00 -19.05 -7.54
C TYR A 178 -4.25 -19.46 -8.35
N LEU A 179 -5.38 -18.78 -8.14
CA LEU A 179 -6.63 -19.08 -8.84
C LEU A 179 -6.55 -18.81 -10.35
N ALA A 180 -5.78 -17.80 -10.77
CA ALA A 180 -5.54 -17.50 -12.18
C ALA A 180 -4.71 -18.59 -12.85
N ALA A 181 -3.58 -18.96 -12.25
CA ALA A 181 -2.74 -20.05 -12.74
C ALA A 181 -3.50 -21.38 -12.78
N ARG A 182 -4.31 -21.70 -11.76
CA ARG A 182 -5.15 -22.90 -11.73
C ARG A 182 -6.16 -22.95 -12.88
N ARG A 183 -6.63 -21.81 -13.41
CA ARG A 183 -7.49 -21.79 -14.61
C ARG A 183 -6.72 -22.05 -15.90
N GLY A 184 -5.41 -21.78 -15.91
CA GLY A 184 -4.54 -21.91 -17.07
C GLY A 184 -3.79 -23.24 -17.19
N VAL A 185 -3.91 -24.15 -16.20
CA VAL A 185 -3.23 -25.46 -16.27
C VAL A 185 -4.02 -26.48 -17.09
N ASP A 186 -3.30 -27.27 -17.89
CA ASP A 186 -3.89 -28.32 -18.73
C ASP A 186 -4.47 -29.49 -17.93
N ARG A 187 -3.90 -29.75 -16.73
CA ARG A 187 -4.28 -30.87 -15.87
C ARG A 187 -4.25 -30.43 -14.41
N SER A 188 -5.18 -30.95 -13.62
CA SER A 188 -5.20 -30.79 -12.16
C SER A 188 -5.47 -32.13 -11.50
N ALA A 189 -4.88 -32.34 -10.32
CA ALA A 189 -5.06 -33.53 -9.50
C ALA A 189 -5.19 -33.11 -8.03
N THR A 190 -5.74 -33.99 -7.21
CA THR A 190 -5.87 -33.79 -5.75
C THR A 190 -5.46 -35.07 -5.05
N LEU A 191 -4.71 -34.95 -3.96
CA LEU A 191 -4.36 -36.06 -3.08
C LEU A 191 -5.50 -36.24 -2.07
N ASP A 192 -6.14 -37.40 -2.07
CA ASP A 192 -7.32 -37.72 -1.27
C ASP A 192 -6.99 -38.43 0.05
N THR A 193 -5.81 -39.06 0.11
CA THR A 193 -5.28 -39.76 1.28
C THR A 193 -4.25 -38.88 1.99
N ASN A 194 -4.39 -38.75 3.31
CA ASN A 194 -3.45 -38.06 4.19
C ASN A 194 -2.43 -39.04 4.75
#